data_AF-A0ABC8T5T3-F1
#
_entry.id   AF-A0ABC8T5T3-F1
#
_cell.length_a   1.000
_cell.length_b   1.000
_cell.length_c   1.000
_cell.angle_alpha   90.00
_cell.angle_beta   90.00
_cell.angle_gamma   90.00
#
_symmetry.space_group_name_H-M   'P 1'
#
loop_
_entity.id
_entity.type
_entity.pdbx_description
1 polymer ?
#
loop_
_entity_poly.entity_id
_entity_poly.type
_entity_poly.pdbx_seq_one_letter_code
_entity_poly.pdbx_strand_id
1 'polypeptide(L)'
;MTKRPMKGMLTVLALLPFSTGPLFEMTSQDCLAIKDEVEDLEKGGINVIQINEPALREGLPLRKAEHAFYLNWAVRSFRITNVGVQDTTQIHTHICYSNFNDIIHSIIDMDADVITIENSRSDEKLLSVFCEGVKYGAGIGPANILWVNPDCALKTHKYAEVKPALQNMVVAAKLLHTQLASAK
;
A
#
# COMPACT_ATOMS: atom_id res chain seq x y z
N MET A 1 18.21 18.05 -4.20
CA MET A 1 16.73 18.11 -4.33
C MET A 1 16.32 17.82 -5.77
N THR A 2 15.07 17.40 -6.01
CA THR A 2 14.55 16.88 -7.30
C THR A 2 13.33 17.69 -7.78
N LYS A 3 13.01 17.61 -9.08
CA LYS A 3 11.76 18.15 -9.67
C LYS A 3 10.63 17.11 -9.74
N ARG A 4 10.91 15.86 -9.40
CA ARG A 4 9.92 14.77 -9.41
C ARG A 4 9.17 14.75 -8.08
N PRO A 5 7.91 14.26 -8.05
CA PRO A 5 7.21 14.01 -6.80
C PRO A 5 8.08 13.15 -5.87
N MET A 6 8.19 13.57 -4.60
CA MET A 6 8.88 12.84 -3.54
C MET A 6 7.83 12.18 -2.66
N LYS A 7 8.04 10.92 -2.28
CA LYS A 7 7.13 10.22 -1.38
C LYS A 7 7.50 10.47 0.09
N GLY A 8 6.53 10.88 0.89
CA GLY A 8 6.58 10.73 2.35
C GLY A 8 6.46 9.24 2.72
N MET A 9 7.10 8.80 3.80
CA MET A 9 7.14 7.39 4.19
C MET A 9 6.83 7.25 5.68
N LEU A 10 5.71 6.60 6.00
CA LEU A 10 5.21 6.39 7.36
C LEU A 10 4.81 4.92 7.57
N THR A 11 4.53 4.55 8.82
CA THR A 11 4.14 3.18 9.19
C THR A 11 3.21 3.22 10.40
N VAL A 12 2.09 2.50 10.34
CA VAL A 12 1.01 2.54 11.35
C VAL A 12 1.00 1.29 12.23
N LEU A 13 0.80 0.10 11.67
CA LEU A 13 0.58 -1.12 12.47
C LEU A 13 1.86 -1.90 12.81
N ALA A 14 3.06 -1.42 12.51
CA ALA A 14 4.29 -2.20 12.71
C ALA A 14 4.57 -2.60 14.16
N LEU A 15 4.00 -1.89 15.14
CA LEU A 15 4.19 -2.19 16.56
C LEU A 15 3.17 -3.19 17.13
N LEU A 16 2.07 -3.48 16.41
CA LEU A 16 1.02 -4.40 16.87
C LEU A 16 1.57 -5.74 17.41
N PRO A 17 2.52 -6.42 16.73
CA PRO A 17 3.00 -7.73 17.19
C PRO A 17 3.82 -7.67 18.48
N PHE A 18 4.26 -6.49 18.89
CA PHE A 18 5.11 -6.25 20.06
C PHE A 18 4.35 -5.62 21.24
N SER A 19 3.08 -5.30 21.05
CA SER A 19 2.23 -4.66 22.06
C SER A 19 1.62 -5.68 23.03
N THR A 20 1.57 -5.33 24.32
CA THR A 20 1.05 -6.20 25.39
C THR A 20 -0.28 -5.70 25.99
N GLY A 21 -0.78 -4.55 25.55
CA GLY A 21 -2.05 -3.94 26.01
C GLY A 21 -3.22 -4.15 25.03
N PRO A 22 -4.39 -3.54 25.30
CA PRO A 22 -5.54 -3.57 24.39
C PRO A 22 -5.17 -2.93 23.04
N LEU A 23 -5.00 -3.76 22.01
CA LEU A 23 -4.50 -3.32 20.70
C LEU A 23 -5.34 -2.18 20.11
N PHE A 24 -6.67 -2.28 20.19
CA PHE A 24 -7.59 -1.27 19.66
C PHE A 24 -7.34 0.14 20.21
N GLU A 25 -7.18 0.28 21.53
CA GLU A 25 -7.01 1.59 22.18
C GLU A 25 -5.64 2.18 21.88
N MET A 26 -4.60 1.35 21.91
CA MET A 26 -3.23 1.74 21.60
C MET A 26 -3.11 2.19 20.14
N THR A 27 -3.62 1.40 19.21
CA THR A 27 -3.62 1.75 17.79
C THR A 27 -4.40 3.03 17.53
N SER A 28 -5.48 3.30 18.26
CA SER A 28 -6.25 4.53 18.09
C SER A 28 -5.43 5.78 18.43
N GLN A 29 -4.56 5.72 19.45
CA GLN A 29 -3.67 6.83 19.80
C GLN A 29 -2.55 7.00 18.78
N ASP A 30 -1.91 5.89 18.39
CA ASP A 30 -0.83 5.90 17.38
C ASP A 30 -1.31 6.45 16.03
N CYS A 31 -2.54 6.10 15.63
CA CYS A 31 -3.13 6.59 14.38
C CYS A 31 -3.38 8.10 14.37
N LEU A 32 -3.70 8.70 15.52
CA LEU A 32 -3.85 10.14 15.64
C LEU A 32 -2.49 10.85 15.54
N ALA A 33 -1.45 10.31 16.17
CA ALA A 33 -0.11 10.85 16.02
C ALA A 33 0.39 10.78 14.56
N ILE A 34 0.09 9.68 13.86
CA ILE A 34 0.46 9.52 12.45
C ILE A 34 -0.38 10.44 11.56
N LYS A 35 -1.66 10.67 11.90
CA LYS A 35 -2.49 11.65 11.21
C LYS A 35 -1.85 13.04 11.23
N ASP A 36 -1.36 13.48 12.38
CA ASP A 36 -0.69 14.79 12.49
C ASP A 36 0.55 14.85 11.59
N GLU A 37 1.37 13.78 11.57
CA GLU A 37 2.55 13.69 10.69
C GLU A 37 2.18 13.67 9.20
N VAL A 38 1.10 12.99 8.81
CA VAL A 38 0.58 12.99 7.43
C VAL A 38 0.19 14.41 7.01
N GLU A 39 -0.54 15.12 7.86
CA GLU A 39 -0.95 16.51 7.58
C GLU A 39 0.24 17.47 7.54
N ASP A 40 1.25 17.24 8.38
CA ASP A 40 2.45 18.07 8.38
C ASP A 40 3.35 17.81 7.16
N LEU A 41 3.44 16.56 6.68
CA LEU A 41 4.05 16.24 5.40
C LEU A 41 3.33 16.94 4.24
N GLU A 42 1.99 16.91 4.22
CA GLU A 42 1.19 17.58 3.21
C GLU A 42 1.41 19.10 3.22
N LYS A 43 1.36 19.74 4.39
CA LYS A 43 1.67 21.17 4.58
C LYS A 43 3.12 21.49 4.17
N GLY A 44 4.04 20.55 4.35
CA GLY A 44 5.42 20.61 3.88
C GLY A 44 5.59 20.50 2.36
N GLY A 45 4.50 20.30 1.62
CA GLY A 45 4.48 20.21 0.17
C GLY A 45 4.63 18.79 -0.39
N ILE A 46 4.55 17.75 0.45
CA ILE A 46 4.54 16.36 0.01
C ILE A 46 3.13 15.98 -0.44
N ASN A 47 2.95 15.73 -1.73
CA ASN A 47 1.67 15.37 -2.33
C ASN A 47 1.51 13.87 -2.63
N VAL A 48 2.49 13.06 -2.26
CA VAL A 48 2.41 11.59 -2.31
C VAL A 48 2.92 11.04 -0.99
N ILE A 49 2.07 10.38 -0.22
CA ILE A 49 2.41 9.87 1.11
C ILE A 49 2.16 8.37 1.13
N GLN A 50 3.17 7.61 1.51
CA GLN A 50 3.08 6.16 1.62
C GLN A 50 3.02 5.74 3.08
N ILE A 51 1.94 5.04 3.45
CA ILE A 51 1.67 4.54 4.79
C ILE A 51 1.65 3.01 4.72
N ASN A 52 2.71 2.38 5.26
CA ASN A 52 2.89 0.94 5.15
C ASN A 52 2.17 0.19 6.28
N GLU A 53 1.56 -0.94 5.93
CA GLU A 53 0.85 -1.82 6.87
C GLU A 53 1.36 -3.27 6.84
N PRO A 54 2.62 -3.49 7.27
CA PRO A 54 3.25 -4.80 7.16
C PRO A 54 2.62 -5.86 8.09
N ALA A 55 1.92 -5.43 9.15
CA ALA A 55 1.38 -6.32 10.18
C ALA A 55 -0.15 -6.52 10.11
N LEU A 56 -0.81 -6.04 9.05
CA LEU A 56 -2.28 -6.14 8.94
C LEU A 56 -2.76 -7.60 9.06
N ARG A 57 -2.05 -8.56 8.45
CA ARG A 57 -2.40 -9.98 8.54
C ARG A 57 -1.84 -10.65 9.79
N GLU A 58 -0.69 -10.19 10.27
CA GLU A 58 -0.01 -10.77 11.44
C GLU A 58 -0.83 -10.62 12.72
N GLY A 59 -1.60 -9.53 12.84
CA GLY A 59 -2.50 -9.31 13.97
C GLY A 59 -3.82 -10.08 13.90
N LEU A 60 -4.11 -10.86 12.84
CA LEU A 60 -5.36 -11.60 12.74
C LEU A 60 -5.50 -12.61 13.90
N PRO A 61 -6.62 -12.57 14.65
CA PRO A 61 -6.88 -13.57 15.68
C PRO A 61 -6.90 -14.98 15.10
N LEU A 62 -6.46 -15.98 15.86
CA LEU A 62 -6.51 -17.39 15.41
C LEU A 62 -7.96 -17.87 15.18
N ARG A 63 -8.93 -17.27 15.86
CA ARG A 63 -10.35 -17.61 15.74
C ARG A 63 -10.99 -16.82 14.59
N LYS A 64 -11.44 -17.52 13.55
CA LYS A 64 -12.13 -16.92 12.39
C LYS A 64 -13.31 -16.01 12.76
N ALA A 65 -14.04 -16.35 13.81
CA ALA A 65 -15.16 -15.54 14.31
C ALA A 65 -14.75 -14.14 14.78
N GLU A 66 -13.47 -13.93 15.12
CA GLU A 66 -12.93 -12.66 15.61
C GLU A 66 -12.28 -11.84 14.50
N HIS A 67 -12.07 -12.40 13.31
CA HIS A 67 -11.41 -11.71 12.19
C HIS A 67 -12.15 -10.43 11.79
N ALA A 68 -13.48 -10.48 11.71
CA ALA A 68 -14.28 -9.35 11.25
C ALA A 68 -14.13 -8.13 12.19
N PHE A 69 -14.13 -8.38 13.50
CA PHE A 69 -13.91 -7.34 14.49
C PHE A 69 -12.50 -6.73 14.35
N TYR A 70 -11.48 -7.58 14.24
CA TYR A 70 -10.10 -7.15 14.04
C TYR A 70 -9.91 -6.30 12.79
N LEU A 71 -10.34 -6.82 11.63
CA LEU A 71 -10.17 -6.14 10.35
C LEU A 71 -10.94 -4.82 10.31
N ASN A 72 -12.11 -4.74 10.95
CA ASN A 72 -12.89 -3.50 11.00
C ASN A 72 -12.11 -2.35 11.66
N TRP A 73 -11.54 -2.59 12.84
CA TRP A 73 -10.78 -1.53 13.51
C TRP A 73 -9.41 -1.30 12.88
N ALA A 74 -8.73 -2.34 12.38
CA ALA A 74 -7.43 -2.18 11.73
C ALA A 74 -7.53 -1.31 10.46
N VAL A 75 -8.55 -1.55 9.64
CA VAL A 75 -8.83 -0.75 8.44
C VAL A 75 -9.28 0.67 8.80
N ARG A 76 -10.09 0.82 9.85
CA ARG A 76 -10.49 2.14 10.35
C ARG A 76 -9.28 2.95 10.82
N SER A 77 -8.35 2.32 11.52
CA SER A 77 -7.09 2.90 11.98
C SER A 77 -6.27 3.45 10.81
N PHE A 78 -6.11 2.67 9.74
CA PHE A 78 -5.47 3.15 8.51
C PHE A 78 -6.16 4.40 7.97
N ARG A 79 -7.49 4.40 7.81
CA ARG A 79 -8.22 5.57 7.27
C ARG A 79 -8.10 6.81 8.15
N ILE A 80 -8.11 6.67 9.48
CA ILE A 80 -7.93 7.81 10.40
C ILE A 80 -6.63 8.57 10.09
N THR A 81 -5.57 7.86 9.70
CA THR A 81 -4.25 8.46 9.46
C THR A 81 -4.23 9.43 8.29
N ASN A 82 -5.18 9.34 7.36
CA ASN A 82 -5.16 10.14 6.13
C ASN A 82 -6.50 10.76 5.73
N VAL A 83 -7.58 10.56 6.49
CA VAL A 83 -8.91 11.15 6.20
C VAL A 83 -8.92 12.69 6.08
N GLY A 84 -7.86 13.38 6.52
CA GLY A 84 -7.75 14.84 6.46
C GLY A 84 -6.99 15.40 5.26
N VAL A 85 -6.42 14.55 4.40
CA VAL A 85 -5.63 15.01 3.24
C VAL A 85 -6.53 15.56 2.14
N GLN A 86 -5.97 16.40 1.28
CA GLN A 86 -6.65 16.92 0.10
C GLN A 86 -6.83 15.85 -0.98
N ASP A 87 -7.88 15.98 -1.80
CA ASP A 87 -8.11 15.11 -2.97
C ASP A 87 -6.95 15.07 -3.97
N THR A 88 -6.07 16.09 -3.95
CA THR A 88 -4.86 16.16 -4.78
C THR A 88 -3.67 15.40 -4.20
N THR A 89 -3.74 14.97 -2.94
CA THR A 89 -2.70 14.24 -2.24
C THR A 89 -2.94 12.75 -2.37
N GLN A 90 -1.95 12.03 -2.90
CA GLN A 90 -2.09 10.61 -3.18
C GLN A 90 -1.59 9.76 -2.02
N ILE A 91 -2.45 8.91 -1.48
CA ILE A 91 -2.15 7.94 -0.43
C ILE A 91 -1.78 6.59 -1.04
N HIS A 92 -0.55 6.18 -0.77
CA HIS A 92 -0.03 4.87 -1.14
C HIS A 92 -0.03 3.96 0.08
N THR A 93 -0.31 2.68 -0.11
CA THR A 93 0.00 1.66 0.90
C THR A 93 0.76 0.50 0.29
N HIS A 94 1.66 -0.07 1.08
CA HIS A 94 2.39 -1.28 0.72
C HIS A 94 2.03 -2.40 1.68
N ILE A 95 1.71 -3.56 1.10
CA ILE A 95 1.30 -4.74 1.82
C ILE A 95 2.23 -5.90 1.41
N CYS A 96 2.98 -6.43 2.36
CA CYS A 96 4.01 -7.46 2.15
C CYS A 96 3.41 -8.88 2.03
N TYR A 97 2.32 -9.04 1.27
CA TYR A 97 1.69 -10.33 1.00
C TYR A 97 1.38 -10.46 -0.50
N SER A 98 1.17 -11.69 -0.97
CA SER A 98 0.77 -12.00 -2.35
C SER A 98 -0.58 -12.70 -2.47
N ASN A 99 -1.17 -13.14 -1.35
CA ASN A 99 -2.46 -13.82 -1.32
C ASN A 99 -3.45 -13.07 -0.42
N PHE A 100 -4.52 -12.57 -1.03
CA PHE A 100 -5.48 -11.65 -0.42
C PHE A 100 -6.92 -12.18 -0.38
N ASN A 101 -7.17 -13.42 -0.80
CA ASN A 101 -8.53 -13.94 -0.96
C ASN A 101 -9.39 -13.75 0.31
N ASP A 102 -8.78 -13.89 1.48
CA ASP A 102 -9.48 -13.80 2.77
C ASP A 102 -9.61 -12.38 3.33
N ILE A 103 -8.94 -11.38 2.72
CA ILE A 103 -8.87 -9.99 3.23
C ILE A 103 -9.09 -8.93 2.15
N ILE A 104 -9.47 -9.32 0.92
CA ILE A 104 -9.59 -8.40 -0.21
C ILE A 104 -10.57 -7.25 0.06
N HIS A 105 -11.69 -7.53 0.72
CA HIS A 105 -12.66 -6.50 1.11
C HIS A 105 -12.07 -5.52 2.10
N SER A 106 -11.24 -5.99 3.04
CA SER A 106 -10.55 -5.11 3.98
C SER A 106 -9.54 -4.20 3.28
N ILE A 107 -8.86 -4.70 2.24
CA ILE A 107 -7.93 -3.90 1.42
C ILE A 107 -8.68 -2.82 0.65
N ILE A 108 -9.87 -3.13 0.13
CA ILE A 108 -10.73 -2.13 -0.51
C ILE A 108 -11.21 -1.09 0.48
N ASP A 109 -11.66 -1.53 1.65
CA ASP A 109 -12.17 -0.66 2.70
C ASP A 109 -11.08 0.26 3.30
N MET A 110 -9.79 -0.01 3.03
CA MET A 110 -8.69 0.92 3.36
C MET A 110 -8.75 2.20 2.54
N ASP A 111 -9.36 2.18 1.35
CA ASP A 111 -9.57 3.37 0.51
C ASP A 111 -8.27 4.09 0.13
N ALA A 112 -7.21 3.33 -0.16
CA ALA A 112 -5.95 3.89 -0.64
C ALA A 112 -5.98 4.11 -2.16
N ASP A 113 -5.42 5.24 -2.61
CA ASP A 113 -5.34 5.57 -4.05
C ASP A 113 -4.49 4.58 -4.84
N VAL A 114 -3.38 4.13 -4.24
CA VAL A 114 -2.43 3.21 -4.85
C VAL A 114 -2.04 2.14 -3.84
N ILE A 115 -2.16 0.88 -4.23
CA ILE A 115 -1.73 -0.25 -3.41
C ILE A 115 -0.62 -0.98 -4.14
N THR A 116 0.47 -1.21 -3.42
CA THR A 116 1.60 -2.01 -3.90
C THR A 116 1.66 -3.32 -3.12
N ILE A 117 1.70 -4.43 -3.85
CA ILE A 117 1.72 -5.79 -3.29
C ILE A 117 2.94 -6.56 -3.79
N GLU A 118 3.34 -7.59 -3.06
CA GLU A 118 4.38 -8.51 -3.53
C GLU A 118 3.79 -9.48 -4.55
N ASN A 119 4.34 -9.55 -5.75
CA ASN A 119 3.80 -10.43 -6.79
C ASN A 119 4.84 -11.04 -7.75
N SER A 120 6.12 -10.65 -7.72
CA SER A 120 7.09 -11.07 -8.74
C SER A 120 7.33 -12.58 -8.85
N ARG A 121 6.95 -13.34 -7.81
CA ARG A 121 7.08 -14.81 -7.74
C ARG A 121 5.74 -15.53 -7.63
N SER A 122 4.64 -14.83 -7.84
CA SER A 122 3.28 -15.33 -7.70
C SER A 122 2.61 -15.44 -9.08
N ASP A 123 1.63 -16.35 -9.22
CA ASP A 123 0.89 -16.51 -10.48
C ASP A 123 0.08 -15.23 -10.75
N GLU A 124 0.21 -14.66 -11.94
CA GLU A 124 -0.54 -13.47 -12.37
C GLU A 124 -2.05 -13.66 -12.23
N LYS A 125 -2.54 -14.90 -12.26
CA LYS A 125 -3.95 -15.23 -11.96
C LYS A 125 -4.41 -14.76 -10.59
N LEU A 126 -3.51 -14.56 -9.61
CA LEU A 126 -3.88 -14.00 -8.31
C LEU A 126 -4.36 -12.54 -8.41
N LEU A 127 -3.97 -11.82 -9.48
CA LEU A 127 -4.48 -10.48 -9.75
C LEU A 127 -5.92 -10.50 -10.29
N SER A 128 -6.42 -11.66 -10.75
CA SER A 128 -7.82 -11.79 -11.16
C SER A 128 -8.78 -11.45 -10.02
N VAL A 129 -8.38 -11.60 -8.75
CA VAL A 129 -9.18 -11.25 -7.57
C VAL A 129 -9.57 -9.77 -7.54
N PHE A 130 -8.78 -8.90 -8.16
CA PHE A 130 -9.09 -7.46 -8.28
C PHE A 130 -10.01 -7.13 -9.47
N CYS A 131 -10.23 -8.08 -10.38
CA CYS A 131 -11.02 -7.94 -11.60
C CYS A 131 -12.31 -8.79 -11.59
N GLU A 132 -12.28 -9.93 -10.91
CA GLU A 132 -13.32 -10.94 -10.85
C GLU A 132 -13.97 -10.93 -9.46
N GLY A 133 -15.27 -10.65 -9.41
CA GLY A 133 -16.05 -10.66 -8.16
C GLY A 133 -15.99 -9.38 -7.34
N VAL A 134 -15.00 -8.49 -7.57
CA VAL A 134 -14.92 -7.19 -6.90
C VAL A 134 -14.48 -6.09 -7.85
N LYS A 135 -15.18 -4.94 -7.86
CA LYS A 135 -14.82 -3.79 -8.71
C LYS A 135 -13.77 -2.94 -7.98
N TYR A 136 -12.50 -3.29 -8.14
CA TYR A 136 -11.39 -2.50 -7.59
C TYR A 136 -11.09 -1.30 -8.51
N GLY A 137 -11.44 -0.09 -8.07
CA GLY A 137 -11.30 1.15 -8.87
C GLY A 137 -10.02 1.94 -8.65
N ALA A 138 -9.14 1.49 -7.74
CA ALA A 138 -7.93 2.20 -7.34
C ALA A 138 -6.64 1.57 -7.94
N GLY A 139 -5.50 2.23 -7.74
CA GLY A 139 -4.21 2.00 -8.41
C GLY A 139 -3.54 0.65 -8.19
N ILE A 140 -4.12 -0.43 -8.73
CA ILE A 140 -3.55 -1.80 -8.80
C ILE A 140 -4.12 -2.63 -9.98
N GLY A 141 -5.18 -2.13 -10.65
CA GLY A 141 -5.97 -2.85 -11.67
C GLY A 141 -5.58 -2.56 -13.13
N PRO A 142 -6.53 -2.56 -14.10
CA PRO A 142 -6.27 -2.54 -15.55
C PRO A 142 -5.26 -1.46 -16.00
N ALA A 143 -4.71 -1.58 -17.22
CA ALA A 143 -3.55 -0.80 -17.69
C ALA A 143 -3.60 0.74 -17.47
N ASN A 144 -4.78 1.33 -17.26
CA ASN A 144 -4.97 2.74 -16.91
C ASN A 144 -4.68 3.09 -15.42
N ILE A 145 -4.56 2.11 -14.53
CA ILE A 145 -4.33 2.27 -13.09
C ILE A 145 -3.22 1.35 -12.55
N LEU A 146 -2.43 0.73 -13.43
CA LEU A 146 -1.31 -0.15 -13.07
C LEU A 146 -0.02 0.64 -12.78
N TRP A 147 0.60 0.36 -11.64
CA TRP A 147 1.92 0.88 -11.28
C TRP A 147 3.01 -0.19 -11.44
N VAL A 148 4.24 0.26 -11.76
CA VAL A 148 5.41 -0.61 -11.87
C VAL A 148 6.40 -0.26 -10.76
N ASN A 149 6.62 -1.20 -9.84
CA ASN A 149 7.52 -1.08 -8.70
C ASN A 149 8.18 -2.43 -8.36
N PRO A 150 9.31 -2.44 -7.63
CA PRO A 150 9.84 -3.66 -7.03
C PRO A 150 8.86 -4.24 -6.00
N ASP A 151 8.99 -5.54 -5.70
CA ASP A 151 8.16 -6.21 -4.67
C ASP A 151 8.20 -5.49 -3.32
N CYS A 152 9.39 -5.08 -2.86
CA CYS A 152 9.56 -4.43 -1.56
C CYS A 152 10.77 -3.48 -1.57
N ALA A 153 11.06 -2.89 -0.40
CA ALA A 153 12.20 -2.03 -0.17
C ALA A 153 13.53 -2.71 -0.50
N LEU A 154 14.48 -1.95 -1.07
CA LEU A 154 15.76 -2.46 -1.54
C LEU A 154 16.86 -2.45 -0.48
N LYS A 155 16.51 -2.31 0.80
CA LYS A 155 17.46 -2.12 1.93
C LYS A 155 18.45 -3.28 2.05
N THR A 156 18.06 -4.49 1.67
CA THR A 156 18.87 -5.71 1.74
C THR A 156 19.70 -5.98 0.48
N HIS A 157 19.58 -5.15 -0.56
CA HIS A 157 20.27 -5.34 -1.84
C HIS A 157 21.47 -4.42 -2.01
N LYS A 158 22.42 -4.84 -2.86
CA LYS A 158 23.60 -4.03 -3.20
C LYS A 158 23.31 -3.13 -4.39
N TYR A 159 23.96 -1.98 -4.45
CA TYR A 159 23.82 -1.04 -5.58
C TYR A 159 24.14 -1.66 -6.95
N ALA A 160 25.08 -2.60 -7.01
CA ALA A 160 25.45 -3.31 -8.24
C ALA A 160 24.31 -4.18 -8.79
N GLU A 161 23.41 -4.63 -7.93
CA GLU A 161 22.21 -5.40 -8.28
C GLU A 161 21.04 -4.46 -8.59
N VAL A 162 20.85 -3.45 -7.73
CA VAL A 162 19.71 -2.53 -7.79
C VAL A 162 19.70 -1.68 -9.06
N LYS A 163 20.83 -1.07 -9.42
CA LYS A 163 20.90 -0.15 -10.57
C LYS A 163 20.45 -0.80 -11.89
N PRO A 164 21.02 -1.93 -12.32
CA PRO A 164 20.59 -2.56 -13.58
C PRO A 164 19.15 -3.07 -13.50
N ALA A 165 18.71 -3.61 -12.36
CA ALA A 165 17.32 -4.07 -12.19
C ALA A 165 16.30 -2.94 -12.39
N LEU A 166 16.52 -1.79 -11.73
CA LEU A 166 15.63 -0.62 -11.88
C LEU A 166 15.70 -0.01 -13.28
N GLN A 167 16.86 -0.01 -13.92
CA GLN A 167 16.98 0.45 -15.31
C GLN A 167 16.15 -0.42 -16.26
N ASN A 168 16.24 -1.74 -16.13
CA ASN A 168 15.46 -2.68 -16.92
C ASN A 168 13.96 -2.50 -16.70
N MET A 169 13.54 -2.31 -15.45
CA MET A 169 12.15 -2.06 -15.10
C MET A 169 11.61 -0.78 -15.77
N VAL A 170 12.39 0.31 -15.77
CA VAL A 170 12.02 1.57 -16.43
C VAL A 170 11.97 1.41 -17.97
N VAL A 171 12.90 0.66 -18.55
CA VAL A 171 12.90 0.38 -20.00
C VAL A 171 11.65 -0.42 -20.38
N ALA A 172 11.31 -1.45 -19.62
CA ALA A 172 10.11 -2.26 -19.85
C ALA A 172 8.83 -1.41 -19.76
N ALA A 173 8.69 -0.57 -18.73
CA ALA A 173 7.54 0.32 -18.59
C ALA A 173 7.39 1.28 -19.79
N LYS A 174 8.50 1.86 -20.27
CA LYS A 174 8.50 2.72 -21.46
C LYS A 174 8.08 1.98 -22.73
N LEU A 175 8.52 0.73 -22.89
CA LEU A 175 8.14 -0.10 -24.03
C LEU A 175 6.63 -0.34 -24.03
N LEU A 176 6.07 -0.73 -22.87
CA LEU A 176 4.63 -0.98 -22.72
C LEU A 176 3.80 0.30 -22.96
N HIS A 177 4.25 1.46 -22.45
CA HIS A 177 3.58 2.73 -22.74
C HIS A 177 3.52 3.02 -24.24
N THR A 178 4.60 2.75 -24.97
CA THR A 178 4.65 2.97 -26.43
C THR A 178 3.68 2.03 -27.15
N GLN A 179 3.65 0.74 -26.76
CA GLN A 179 2.76 -0.25 -27.34
C GLN A 179 1.29 0.09 -27.09
N LEU A 180 0.93 0.44 -25.85
CA LEU A 180 -0.43 0.83 -25.48
C LEU A 180 -0.88 2.12 -26.16
N ALA A 181 0.03 3.06 -26.41
CA ALA A 181 -0.27 4.27 -27.17
C ALA A 181 -0.51 3.98 -28.65
N SER A 182 0.19 3.00 -29.23
CA SER A 182 0.02 2.58 -30.64
C SER A 182 -1.19 1.65 -30.89
N ALA A 183 -1.74 1.06 -29.84
CA ALA A 183 -2.89 0.15 -29.90
C ALA A 183 -4.25 0.86 -29.73
N LYS A 184 -4.24 2.17 -29.53
CA LYS A 184 -5.43 3.05 -29.51
C LYS A 184 -5.62 3.70 -30.87
#